data_AF-W6TF24-F1
#
_entry.id   AF-W6TF24-F1
#
_cell.length_a   1.000
_cell.length_b   1.000
_cell.length_c   1.000
_cell.angle_alpha   90.00
_cell.angle_beta   90.00
_cell.angle_gamma   90.00
#
_symmetry.space_group_name_H-M   'P 1'
#
loop_
_entity.id
_entity.type
_entity.pdbx_description
1 polymer ?
#
loop_
_entity_poly.entity_id
_entity_poly.type
_entity_poly.pdbx_seq_one_letter_code
_entity_poly.pdbx_strand_id
1 'polypeptide(L)'
;MALSYEKKKKIIETFEKKTGDTGCPEVQIALCTARIFEISEHLKSHKNDVSSRRGLEGQRSARRRLLDYLKREDEDRYKTILSALELRR
;
A
#
# COMPACT_ATOMS: atom_id res chain seq x y z
N MET A 1 -13.60 -2.67 5.48
CA MET A 1 -13.93 -3.05 4.08
C MET A 1 -12.76 -3.80 3.45
N ALA A 2 -13.05 -4.68 2.49
CA ALA A 2 -12.06 -5.46 1.75
C ALA A 2 -11.96 -4.92 0.31
N LEU A 3 -10.74 -4.85 -0.23
CA LEU A 3 -10.53 -4.55 -1.65
C LEU A 3 -11.27 -5.59 -2.50
N SER A 4 -11.96 -5.14 -3.54
CA SER A 4 -12.49 -6.03 -4.58
C SER A 4 -11.37 -6.91 -5.16
N TYR A 5 -11.71 -8.15 -5.49
CA TYR A 5 -10.81 -9.10 -6.12
C TYR A 5 -10.20 -8.53 -7.41
N GLU A 6 -11.01 -7.85 -8.23
CA GLU A 6 -10.57 -7.27 -9.49
C GLU A 6 -9.54 -6.16 -9.29
N LYS A 7 -9.76 -5.27 -8.31
CA LYS A 7 -8.81 -4.20 -7.98
C LYS A 7 -7.51 -4.79 -7.46
N LYS A 8 -7.59 -5.81 -6.60
CA LYS A 8 -6.41 -6.51 -6.06
C LYS A 8 -5.58 -7.14 -7.17
N LYS A 9 -6.24 -7.86 -8.09
CA LYS A 9 -5.57 -8.53 -9.20
C LYS A 9 -4.86 -7.53 -10.13
N LYS A 10 -5.53 -6.43 -10.49
CA LYS A 10 -4.92 -5.35 -11.29
C LYS A 10 -3.68 -4.76 -10.63
N ILE A 11 -3.73 -4.50 -9.31
CA ILE A 11 -2.58 -3.98 -8.57
C ILE A 11 -1.42 -4.98 -8.57
N ILE A 12 -1.70 -6.26 -8.37
CA ILE A 12 -0.67 -7.31 -8.42
C ILE A 12 -0.02 -7.34 -9.80
N GLU A 13 -0.80 -7.44 -10.87
CA GLU A 13 -0.30 -7.49 -12.26
C GLU A 13 0.52 -6.25 -12.65
N THR A 14 0.24 -5.08 -12.05
CA THR A 14 0.96 -3.83 -12.36
C THR A 14 2.31 -3.73 -11.67
N PHE A 15 2.43 -4.27 -10.46
CA PHE A 15 3.62 -4.12 -9.60
C PHE A 15 4.39 -5.43 -9.38
N GLU A 16 3.93 -6.55 -9.93
CA GLU A 16 4.63 -7.82 -9.86
C GLU A 16 5.97 -7.76 -10.58
N LYS A 17 7.00 -8.34 -9.95
CA LYS A 17 8.34 -8.43 -10.57
C LYS A 17 8.48 -9.65 -11.47
N LYS A 18 7.74 -10.69 -11.14
CA LYS A 18 7.66 -11.96 -11.85
C LYS A 18 6.18 -12.33 -11.87
N THR A 19 5.76 -12.97 -12.95
CA THR A 19 4.39 -13.44 -13.10
C THR A 19 4.00 -14.33 -11.92
N GLY A 20 3.01 -13.89 -11.14
CA GLY A 20 2.51 -14.59 -9.95
C GLY A 20 3.21 -14.24 -8.63
N ASP A 21 4.16 -13.31 -8.62
CA ASP A 21 4.79 -12.83 -7.38
C ASP A 21 3.87 -11.84 -6.65
N THR A 22 3.13 -12.37 -5.68
CA THR A 22 2.23 -11.59 -4.82
C THR A 22 2.90 -11.12 -3.52
N GLY A 23 4.12 -11.60 -3.25
CA GLY A 23 4.82 -11.41 -1.99
C GLY A 23 5.86 -10.30 -2.02
N CYS A 24 6.22 -9.79 -3.20
CA CYS A 24 7.23 -8.76 -3.32
C CYS A 24 6.88 -7.47 -2.54
N PRO A 25 7.89 -6.77 -2.00
CA PRO A 25 7.69 -5.51 -1.29
C PRO A 25 6.88 -4.49 -2.12
N GLU A 26 7.09 -4.45 -3.43
CA GLU A 26 6.41 -3.56 -4.37
C GLU A 26 4.89 -3.76 -4.37
N VAL A 27 4.44 -4.99 -4.61
CA VAL A 27 3.01 -5.35 -4.61
C VAL A 27 2.41 -5.09 -3.24
N GLN A 28 3.11 -5.45 -2.15
CA GLN A 28 2.61 -5.20 -0.81
C GLN A 28 2.45 -3.71 -0.49
N ILE A 29 3.40 -2.87 -0.89
CA ILE A 29 3.32 -1.41 -0.72
C ILE A 29 2.16 -0.83 -1.52
N ALA A 30 1.98 -1.26 -2.77
CA ALA A 30 0.88 -0.83 -3.62
C ALA A 30 -0.50 -1.23 -3.03
N LEU A 31 -0.62 -2.48 -2.56
CA LEU A 31 -1.83 -2.97 -1.89
C LEU A 31 -2.15 -2.22 -0.59
N CYS A 32 -1.14 -1.95 0.25
CA CYS A 32 -1.32 -1.14 1.45
C CYS A 32 -1.78 0.27 1.09
N THR A 33 -1.21 0.86 0.03
CA THR A 33 -1.55 2.22 -0.42
C THR A 33 -3.00 2.30 -0.90
N ALA A 34 -3.45 1.36 -1.73
CA ALA A 34 -4.84 1.29 -2.17
C ALA A 34 -5.80 1.16 -0.96
N ARG A 35 -5.44 0.33 0.03
CA ARG A 35 -6.26 0.14 1.23
C ARG A 35 -6.28 1.37 2.14
N ILE A 36 -5.17 2.07 2.27
CA ILE A 36 -5.07 3.35 2.99
C ILE A 36 -5.99 4.38 2.33
N PHE A 37 -6.02 4.44 0.99
CA PHE A 37 -6.88 5.36 0.26
C PHE A 37 -8.37 5.09 0.54
N GLU A 38 -8.84 3.84 0.38
CA GLU A 38 -10.24 3.48 0.63
C GLU A 38 -10.66 3.74 2.09
N ILE A 39 -9.82 3.39 3.08
CA ILE A 39 -10.11 3.65 4.49
C ILE A 39 -10.12 5.15 4.77
N SER A 40 -9.21 5.92 4.16
CA SER A 40 -9.15 7.37 4.35
C SER A 40 -10.40 8.05 3.80
N GLU A 41 -10.90 7.62 2.62
CA GLU A 41 -12.17 8.12 2.09
C GLU A 41 -13.36 7.76 2.99
N HIS A 42 -13.44 6.51 3.45
CA HIS A 42 -14.50 6.08 4.37
C HIS A 42 -14.54 6.94 5.64
N LEU A 43 -13.39 7.23 6.23
CA LEU A 43 -13.29 8.04 7.45
C LEU A 43 -13.64 9.52 7.24
N LYS A 44 -13.66 10.04 6.00
CA LYS A 44 -14.15 11.41 5.72
C LYS A 44 -15.65 11.51 6.05
N SER A 45 -16.42 10.48 5.70
CA SER A 45 -17.85 10.38 6.00
C SER A 45 -18.12 9.86 7.41
N HIS A 46 -17.28 8.96 7.92
CA HIS A 46 -17.45 8.31 9.23
C HIS A 46 -16.39 8.76 10.24
N LYS A 47 -16.43 10.04 10.64
CA LYS A 47 -15.42 10.68 11.50
C LYS A 47 -15.30 10.07 12.90
N ASN A 48 -16.34 9.38 13.38
CA ASN A 48 -16.36 8.78 14.72
C ASN A 48 -15.93 7.30 14.75
N ASP A 49 -15.59 6.70 13.60
CA ASP A 49 -15.10 5.31 13.56
C ASP A 49 -13.62 5.25 13.98
N VAL A 50 -13.42 5.05 15.30
CA VAL A 50 -12.09 4.94 15.91
C VAL A 50 -11.43 3.59 15.60
N SER A 51 -12.22 2.53 15.44
CA SER A 51 -11.72 1.18 15.14
C SER A 51 -11.06 1.14 13.76
N SER A 52 -11.71 1.71 12.75
CA SER A 52 -11.14 1.82 11.40
C SER A 52 -9.94 2.76 11.35
N ARG A 53 -9.93 3.84 12.14
CA ARG A 53 -8.77 4.74 12.28
C ARG A 53 -7.55 4.02 12.84
N ARG A 54 -7.72 3.17 13.86
CA ARG A 54 -6.62 2.34 14.37
C ARG A 54 -6.08 1.39 13.29
N GLY A 55 -6.98 0.78 12.50
CA GLY A 55 -6.60 -0.03 11.35
C GLY A 55 -5.79 0.74 10.30
N LEU A 56 -6.18 1.99 10.01
CA LEU A 56 -5.48 2.88 9.09
C LEU A 56 -4.04 3.17 9.54
N GLU A 57 -3.83 3.48 10.81
CA GLU A 57 -2.50 3.73 11.36
C GLU A 57 -1.61 2.48 11.31
N GLY A 58 -2.19 1.31 11.58
CA GLY A 58 -1.49 0.02 11.39
C GLY A 58 -1.02 -0.19 9.95
N GLN A 59 -1.88 0.12 8.96
CA GLN A 59 -1.53 0.02 7.54
C GLN A 59 -0.44 1.02 7.13
N ARG A 60 -0.50 2.26 7.62
CA ARG A 60 0.54 3.29 7.39
C ARG A 60 1.89 2.85 7.96
N SER A 61 1.90 2.30 9.17
CA SER A 61 3.10 1.76 9.81
C SER A 61 3.68 0.55 9.06
N ALA A 62 2.84 -0.38 8.61
CA ALA A 62 3.27 -1.52 7.79
C ALA A 62 3.90 -1.05 6.47
N ARG A 63 3.25 -0.12 5.74
CA ARG A 63 3.78 0.45 4.51
C ARG A 63 5.12 1.16 4.73
N ARG A 64 5.25 1.93 5.81
CA ARG A 64 6.51 2.61 6.16
C ARG A 64 7.65 1.61 6.37
N ARG A 65 7.41 0.54 7.13
CA ARG A 65 8.42 -0.51 7.35
C ARG A 65 8.87 -1.18 6.04
N LEU A 66 7.94 -1.45 5.12
CA LEU A 66 8.27 -2.01 3.80
C LEU A 66 9.08 -1.03 2.93
N LEU A 67 8.72 0.26 2.95
CA LEU A 67 9.48 1.29 2.24
C LEU A 67 10.89 1.46 2.81
N ASP A 68 11.03 1.45 4.13
CA ASP A 68 12.34 1.54 4.80
C ASP A 68 13.20 0.29 4.51
N TYR A 69 12.59 -0.90 4.47
CA TYR A 69 13.26 -2.12 4.01
C TYR A 69 13.73 -1.99 2.56
N LEU A 70 12.83 -1.59 1.65
CA LEU A 70 13.14 -1.46 0.23
C LEU A 70 14.26 -0.43 0.02
N LYS A 71 14.22 0.69 0.74
CA LYS A 71 15.28 1.72 0.68
C LYS A 71 16.65 1.18 1.10
N ARG A 72 16.69 0.31 2.12
CA ARG A 72 17.94 -0.29 2.60
C ARG A 72 18.49 -1.33 1.62
N GLU A 73 17.60 -2.08 0.99
CA GLU A 73 17.97 -3.16 0.08
C GLU A 73 18.36 -2.64 -1.31
N ASP A 74 17.58 -1.71 -1.86
CA ASP A 74 17.73 -1.18 -3.21
C ASP A 74 17.08 0.21 -3.34
N GLU A 75 17.93 1.23 -3.41
CA GLU A 75 17.49 2.62 -3.44
C GLU A 75 16.77 2.99 -4.75
N ASP A 76 17.12 2.35 -5.87
CA ASP A 76 16.51 2.63 -7.18
C ASP A 76 15.09 2.06 -7.25
N ARG A 77 14.88 0.86 -6.71
CA ARG A 77 13.53 0.28 -6.53
C ARG A 77 12.68 1.15 -5.61
N TYR A 78 13.26 1.65 -4.53
CA TYR A 78 12.58 2.56 -3.61
C TYR A 78 12.12 3.84 -4.32
N LYS A 79 13.01 4.51 -5.07
CA LYS A 79 12.67 5.73 -5.82
C LYS A 79 11.59 5.47 -6.87
N THR A 80 11.69 4.35 -7.59
CA THR A 80 10.70 3.95 -8.60
C THR A 80 9.31 3.79 -8.00
N ILE A 81 9.21 3.03 -6.90
CA ILE A 81 7.97 2.82 -6.14
C ILE A 81 7.41 4.14 -5.60
N LEU A 82 8.28 5.00 -5.07
CA LEU A 82 7.88 6.27 -4.47
C LEU A 82 7.22 7.17 -5.52
N SER A 83 7.84 7.26 -6.70
CA SER A 83 7.32 8.03 -7.84
C SER A 83 6.04 7.42 -8.40
N ALA A 84 5.99 6.10 -8.57
CA ALA A 84 4.83 5.40 -9.15
C ALA A 84 3.56 5.52 -8.29
N LEU A 85 3.71 5.61 -6.96
CA LEU A 85 2.61 5.73 -6.00
C LEU A 85 2.43 7.16 -5.47
N GLU A 86 3.19 8.13 -5.99
CA GLU A 86 3.19 9.55 -5.58
C GLU A 86 3.26 9.75 -4.05
N LEU A 87 4.04 8.90 -3.38
CA LEU A 87 4.13 8.92 -1.92
C LEU A 87 5.08 10.01 -1.46
N ARG A 88 4.59 10.95 -0.64
CA ARG A 88 5.45 11.93 0.04
C ARG A 88 6.06 11.31 1.30
N ARG A 89 7.34 11.59 1.52
CA ARG A 89 8.12 11.12 2.67
C ARG A 89 8.02 12.08 3.84
#